data_AF-A0A7J9RGK3-F1
#
_entry.id   AF-A0A7J9RGK3-F1
#
_cell.length_a   1.000
_cell.length_b   1.000
_cell.length_c   1.000
_cell.angle_alpha   90.00
_cell.angle_beta   90.00
_cell.angle_gamma   90.00
#
_symmetry.space_group_name_H-M   'P 1'
#
loop_
_entity.id
_entity.type
_entity.pdbx_description
1 polymer ?
#
loop_
_entity_poly.entity_id
_entity_poly.type
_entity_poly.pdbx_seq_one_letter_code
_entity_poly.pdbx_strand_id
1 'polypeptide(L)'
;MKMKIEIQNKKQACKIDEETVSINGIGPFCEHPRKENCWIYNGRMPTSNCWIFINGNKVEIHNVIVYNPTIRKSGHGSAMISDIRKAFPESHIWVDTWNCTRPFWQKMQQQGFIDSIANDYSWPCINTTCRICHPNRSESRRRVFQ
;
A
#
# COMPACT_ATOMS: atom_id res chain seq x y z
N MET A 1 -30.99 -23.84 11.53
CA MET A 1 -29.66 -24.40 11.21
C MET A 1 -28.61 -23.42 11.72
N LYS A 2 -27.89 -23.75 12.81
CA LYS A 2 -26.89 -22.83 13.41
C LYS A 2 -25.55 -23.01 12.66
N MET A 3 -25.12 -22.00 11.91
CA MET A 3 -23.79 -21.95 11.31
C MET A 3 -22.74 -21.86 12.43
N LYS A 4 -21.91 -22.91 12.56
CA LYS A 4 -20.68 -22.83 13.36
C LYS A 4 -19.68 -21.98 12.58
N ILE A 5 -19.35 -20.81 13.12
CA ILE A 5 -18.23 -20.01 12.63
C ILE A 5 -16.98 -20.59 13.29
N GLU A 6 -16.22 -21.38 12.54
CA GLU A 6 -14.89 -21.80 12.98
C GLU A 6 -13.95 -20.60 12.86
N ILE A 7 -13.67 -19.96 13.99
CA ILE A 7 -12.70 -18.87 14.08
C ILE A 7 -11.31 -19.51 13.95
N GLN A 8 -10.73 -19.45 12.76
CA GLN A 8 -9.34 -19.82 12.54
C GLN A 8 -8.43 -19.01 13.48
N ASN A 9 -7.56 -19.70 14.22
CA ASN A 9 -6.56 -19.06 15.06
C ASN A 9 -5.72 -18.08 14.23
N LYS A 10 -5.34 -16.92 14.79
CA LYS A 10 -4.55 -15.87 14.10
C LYS A 10 -3.29 -16.39 13.37
N LYS A 11 -2.70 -17.50 13.83
CA LYS A 11 -1.56 -18.17 13.19
C LYS A 11 -1.93 -18.95 11.92
N GLN A 12 -3.14 -19.47 11.82
CA GLN A 12 -3.61 -20.29 10.70
C GLN A 12 -4.07 -19.43 9.51
N ALA A 13 -4.56 -18.22 9.77
CA ALA A 13 -4.91 -17.24 8.73
C ALA A 13 -3.68 -16.58 8.05
N CYS A 14 -2.48 -16.79 8.60
CA CYS A 14 -1.20 -16.29 8.05
C CYS A 14 -0.39 -17.38 7.37
N LYS A 15 -1.01 -18.49 6.94
CA LYS A 15 -0.31 -19.46 6.08
C LYS A 15 0.02 -18.73 4.78
N ILE A 16 1.30 -18.43 4.62
CA ILE A 16 1.89 -17.94 3.38
C ILE A 16 1.61 -19.02 2.34
N ASP A 17 0.69 -18.76 1.41
CA ASP A 17 0.34 -19.69 0.35
C ASP A 17 1.56 -20.02 -0.52
N GLU A 18 1.57 -21.22 -1.11
CA GLU A 18 2.64 -21.72 -2.00
C GLU A 18 2.87 -20.83 -3.23
N GLU A 19 1.94 -19.93 -3.54
CA GLU A 19 2.00 -18.98 -4.67
C GLU A 19 2.60 -17.61 -4.31
N THR A 20 3.22 -17.48 -3.14
CA THR A 20 3.88 -16.23 -2.75
C THR A 20 5.27 -16.08 -3.39
N VAL A 21 5.59 -14.85 -3.78
CA VAL A 21 6.87 -14.50 -4.41
C VAL A 21 7.66 -13.53 -3.55
N SER A 22 8.97 -13.51 -3.77
CA SER A 22 9.85 -12.44 -3.26
C SER A 22 10.35 -11.60 -4.43
N ILE A 23 10.35 -10.28 -4.26
CA ILE A 23 10.82 -9.31 -5.24
C ILE A 23 12.07 -8.66 -4.67
N ASN A 24 13.22 -8.81 -5.35
CA ASN A 24 14.53 -8.36 -4.86
C ASN A 24 14.84 -8.82 -3.43
N GLY A 25 14.47 -10.06 -3.09
CA GLY A 25 14.68 -10.64 -1.76
C GLY A 25 13.74 -10.14 -0.66
N ILE A 26 12.78 -9.28 -1.00
CA ILE A 26 11.73 -8.79 -0.09
C ILE A 26 10.44 -9.57 -0.36
N GLY A 27 9.71 -9.93 0.69
CA GLY A 27 8.44 -10.66 0.56
C GLY A 27 7.90 -11.15 1.90
N PRO A 28 6.85 -12.01 1.88
CA PRO A 28 6.15 -12.46 0.69
C PRO A 28 5.24 -11.39 0.05
N PHE A 29 5.09 -11.48 -1.26
CA PHE A 29 4.03 -10.86 -2.05
C PHE A 29 3.11 -11.96 -2.59
N CYS A 30 1.79 -11.75 -2.57
CA CYS A 30 0.86 -12.59 -3.34
C CYS A 30 0.05 -11.74 -4.30
N GLU A 31 -0.35 -12.32 -5.43
CA GLU A 31 -1.27 -11.65 -6.34
C GLU A 31 -2.62 -11.42 -5.65
N HIS A 32 -3.20 -10.25 -5.88
CA HIS A 32 -4.54 -9.97 -5.38
C HIS A 32 -5.55 -10.76 -6.24
N PRO A 33 -6.39 -11.61 -5.65
CA PRO A 33 -7.20 -12.62 -6.37
C PRO A 33 -8.30 -12.04 -7.29
N ARG A 34 -8.43 -10.72 -7.33
CA ARG A 34 -9.52 -9.99 -8.04
C ARG A 34 -9.05 -8.73 -8.74
N LYS A 35 -7.77 -8.39 -8.66
CA LYS A 35 -7.26 -7.11 -9.18
C LYS A 35 -6.01 -7.37 -9.99
N GLU A 36 -6.10 -7.13 -11.29
CA GLU A 36 -5.00 -7.31 -12.21
C GLU A 36 -3.83 -6.38 -11.86
N ASN A 37 -2.60 -6.91 -11.93
CA ASN A 37 -1.36 -6.19 -11.61
C ASN A 37 -1.31 -5.65 -10.17
N CYS A 38 -2.12 -6.19 -9.26
CA CYS A 38 -2.13 -5.83 -7.85
C CYS A 38 -1.51 -6.95 -7.02
N TRP A 39 -0.61 -6.59 -6.12
CA TRP A 39 0.06 -7.52 -5.22
C TRP A 39 -0.16 -7.08 -3.77
N ILE A 40 -0.33 -8.05 -2.88
CA ILE A 40 -0.47 -7.84 -1.44
C ILE A 40 0.88 -8.15 -0.79
N TYR A 41 1.50 -7.16 -0.16
CA TYR A 41 2.72 -7.34 0.61
C TYR A 41 2.41 -7.87 2.01
N ASN A 42 2.83 -9.10 2.29
CA ASN A 42 2.58 -9.82 3.54
C ASN A 42 3.85 -10.04 4.39
N GLY A 43 5.00 -9.46 4.01
CA GLY A 43 6.28 -9.54 4.75
C GLY A 43 6.26 -9.09 6.21
N ARG A 44 5.21 -8.36 6.61
CA ARG A 44 5.03 -7.90 8.00
C ARG A 44 3.73 -8.37 8.63
N MET A 45 3.05 -9.36 8.05
CA MET A 45 1.90 -9.99 8.69
C MET A 45 2.33 -10.68 10.01
N PRO A 46 1.48 -10.67 11.04
CA PRO A 46 0.12 -10.11 11.13
C PRO A 46 0.07 -8.62 11.55
N THR A 47 1.20 -7.92 11.58
CA THR A 47 1.30 -6.55 12.12
C THR A 47 0.80 -5.49 11.15
N SER A 48 1.24 -5.58 9.89
CA SER A 48 0.94 -4.61 8.85
C SER A 48 1.01 -5.22 7.47
N ASN A 49 0.24 -4.69 6.53
CA ASN A 49 0.33 -4.99 5.11
C ASN A 49 -0.02 -3.77 4.25
N CYS A 50 0.25 -3.89 2.96
CA CYS A 50 -0.20 -2.93 1.96
C CYS A 50 -0.43 -3.64 0.63
N TRP A 51 -1.08 -2.95 -0.29
CA TRP A 51 -1.21 -3.39 -1.68
C TRP A 51 -0.33 -2.52 -2.55
N ILE A 52 0.21 -3.10 -3.61
CA ILE A 52 0.96 -2.39 -4.64
C ILE A 52 0.39 -2.72 -6.01
N PHE A 53 0.31 -1.71 -6.88
CA PHE A 53 0.08 -1.92 -8.30
C PHE A 53 1.36 -1.64 -9.06
N ILE A 54 1.74 -2.55 -9.96
CA ILE A 54 2.96 -2.44 -10.75
C ILE A 54 2.55 -2.12 -12.19
N ASN A 55 3.12 -1.05 -12.76
CA ASN A 55 2.90 -0.68 -14.17
C ASN A 55 4.21 -0.13 -14.77
N GLY A 56 4.91 -0.97 -15.53
CA GLY A 56 6.25 -0.65 -16.02
C GLY A 56 7.18 -0.32 -14.86
N ASN A 57 7.85 0.84 -14.91
CA ASN A 57 8.74 1.31 -13.83
C ASN A 57 8.02 2.14 -12.75
N LYS A 58 6.69 2.03 -12.62
CA LYS A 58 5.92 2.75 -11.61
C LYS A 58 5.26 1.78 -10.64
N VAL A 59 5.33 2.11 -9.35
CA VAL A 59 4.69 1.36 -8.27
C VAL A 59 3.75 2.28 -7.50
N GLU A 60 2.49 1.90 -7.46
CA GLU A 60 1.44 2.67 -6.78
C GLU A 60 1.05 1.96 -5.48
N ILE A 61 1.19 2.63 -4.34
CA ILE A 61 0.90 2.04 -3.02
C ILE A 61 -0.56 2.29 -2.61
N HIS A 62 -1.23 1.24 -2.17
CA HIS A 62 -2.61 1.22 -1.71
C HIS A 62 -2.76 0.52 -0.37
N ASN A 63 -3.92 0.75 0.26
CA ASN A 63 -4.41 -0.02 1.40
C ASN A 63 -3.37 -0.29 2.52
N VAL A 64 -2.62 0.74 2.90
CA VAL A 64 -1.62 0.66 3.98
C VAL A 64 -2.33 0.51 5.33
N ILE A 65 -2.07 -0.59 6.03
CA ILE A 65 -2.69 -0.88 7.32
C ILE A 65 -1.63 -1.29 8.34
N VAL A 66 -1.69 -0.68 9.52
CA VAL A 66 -1.14 -1.24 10.76
C VAL A 66 -2.34 -1.67 11.61
N TYR A 67 -2.51 -2.99 11.74
CA TYR A 67 -3.77 -3.59 12.17
C TYR A 67 -4.13 -3.24 13.62
N ASN A 68 -3.19 -3.42 14.54
CA ASN A 68 -3.42 -3.10 15.94
C ASN A 68 -3.18 -1.59 16.19
N PRO A 69 -4.20 -0.82 16.62
CA PRO A 69 -4.04 0.60 16.91
C PRO A 69 -3.02 0.90 18.01
N THR A 70 -2.83 0.01 18.98
CA THR A 70 -1.96 0.26 20.14
C THR A 70 -0.47 0.26 19.80
N ILE A 71 -0.09 -0.34 18.67
CA ILE A 71 1.30 -0.36 18.16
C ILE A 71 1.51 0.62 17.00
N ARG A 72 0.51 1.46 16.70
CA ARG A 72 0.69 2.57 15.77
C ARG A 72 1.65 3.58 16.38
N LYS A 73 2.33 4.35 15.51
CA LYS A 73 3.43 5.27 15.87
C LYS A 73 4.71 4.58 16.35
N SER A 74 4.77 3.24 16.33
CA SER A 74 5.98 2.46 16.67
C SER A 74 6.84 2.05 15.45
N GLY A 75 6.72 2.77 14.32
CA GLY A 75 7.57 2.56 13.14
C GLY A 75 7.15 1.46 12.16
N HIS A 76 6.14 0.62 12.47
CA HIS A 76 5.71 -0.48 11.58
C HIS A 76 5.32 -0.02 10.18
N GLY A 77 4.57 1.08 10.06
CA GLY A 77 4.19 1.64 8.76
C GLY A 77 5.41 2.08 7.95
N SER A 78 6.35 2.79 8.57
CA SER A 78 7.57 3.24 7.88
C SER A 78 8.46 2.08 7.44
N ALA A 79 8.60 1.07 8.30
CA ALA A 79 9.37 -0.12 7.99
C ALA A 79 8.75 -0.90 6.82
N MET A 80 7.41 -0.94 6.73
CA MET A 80 6.72 -1.53 5.59
C MET A 80 6.99 -0.78 4.28
N ILE A 81 6.88 0.55 4.26
CA ILE A 81 7.16 1.32 3.03
C ILE A 81 8.64 1.24 2.64
N SER A 82 9.55 1.18 3.62
CA SER A 82 10.98 0.93 3.37
C SER A 82 11.23 -0.41 2.68
N ASP A 83 10.51 -1.47 3.07
CA ASP A 83 10.60 -2.77 2.39
C ASP A 83 10.12 -2.67 0.93
N ILE A 84 9.03 -1.93 0.67
CA ILE A 84 8.56 -1.69 -0.71
C ILE A 84 9.61 -0.95 -1.53
N ARG A 85 10.27 0.09 -0.98
CA ARG A 85 11.38 0.75 -1.67
C ARG A 85 12.54 -0.21 -1.97
N LYS A 86 12.90 -1.10 -1.04
CA LYS A 86 13.94 -2.10 -1.27
C LYS A 86 13.54 -3.13 -2.33
N ALA A 87 12.26 -3.48 -2.39
CA ALA A 87 11.73 -4.37 -3.43
C ALA A 87 11.78 -3.71 -4.81
N PHE A 88 11.65 -2.38 -4.90
CA PHE A 88 11.61 -1.62 -6.16
C PHE A 88 12.56 -0.41 -6.12
N PRO A 89 13.89 -0.64 -6.08
CA PRO A 89 14.86 0.42 -5.84
C PRO A 89 14.81 1.53 -6.89
N GLU A 90 14.69 1.15 -8.17
CA GLU A 90 14.75 2.06 -9.33
C GLU A 90 13.38 2.54 -9.82
N SER A 91 12.29 2.09 -9.20
CA SER A 91 10.93 2.44 -9.63
C SER A 91 10.47 3.76 -9.05
N HIS A 92 9.64 4.47 -9.81
CA HIS A 92 8.91 5.62 -9.29
C HIS A 92 7.76 5.11 -8.40
N ILE A 93 7.91 5.26 -7.09
CA ILE A 93 6.94 4.85 -6.08
C ILE A 93 6.10 6.05 -5.67
N TRP A 94 4.79 5.92 -5.77
CA TRP A 94 3.88 7.02 -5.47
C TRP A 94 2.61 6.57 -4.78
N VAL A 95 1.91 7.55 -4.19
CA VAL A 95 0.67 7.32 -3.44
C VAL A 95 -0.30 8.49 -3.58
N ASP A 96 -1.58 8.16 -3.61
CA ASP A 96 -2.66 9.10 -3.29
C ASP A 96 -3.02 8.95 -1.80
N THR A 97 -3.13 10.06 -1.08
CA THR A 97 -3.34 10.04 0.38
C THR A 97 -4.40 11.00 0.90
N TRP A 98 -5.02 10.63 2.02
CA TRP A 98 -5.94 11.48 2.78
C TRP A 98 -5.16 12.50 3.63
N ASN A 99 -5.79 13.62 3.95
CA ASN A 99 -5.17 14.66 4.78
C ASN A 99 -4.72 14.16 6.15
N CYS A 100 -5.53 13.31 6.81
CA CYS A 100 -5.19 12.77 8.11
C CYS A 100 -3.94 11.88 8.09
N THR A 101 -3.61 11.28 6.93
CA THR A 101 -2.43 10.44 6.75
C THR A 101 -1.30 11.15 6.01
N ARG A 102 -1.54 12.32 5.42
CA ARG A 102 -0.55 13.06 4.63
C ARG A 102 0.77 13.32 5.36
N PRO A 103 0.80 13.70 6.65
CA PRO A 103 2.07 13.88 7.37
C PRO A 103 2.94 12.62 7.41
N PHE A 104 2.33 11.43 7.49
CA PHE A 104 3.06 10.17 7.40
C PHE A 104 3.72 10.01 6.03
N TRP A 105 3.00 10.29 4.95
CA TRP A 105 3.52 10.14 3.60
C TRP A 105 4.56 11.18 3.22
N GLN A 106 4.40 12.42 3.69
CA GLN A 106 5.43 13.45 3.53
C GLN A 106 6.74 13.01 4.19
N LYS A 107 6.67 12.38 5.37
CA LYS A 107 7.84 11.78 6.00
C LYS A 107 8.43 10.63 5.18
N MET A 108 7.60 9.76 4.57
CA MET A 108 8.10 8.68 3.70
C MET A 108 8.79 9.22 2.46
N GLN A 109 8.28 10.31 1.89
CA GLN A 109 8.90 11.00 0.76
C GLN A 109 10.24 11.63 1.17
N GLN A 110 10.27 12.36 2.30
CA GLN A 110 11.50 12.95 2.84
C GLN A 110 12.58 11.89 3.15
N GLN A 111 12.17 10.68 3.51
CA GLN A 111 13.08 9.54 3.76
C GLN A 111 13.48 8.78 2.49
N GLY A 112 13.00 9.18 1.31
CA GLY A 112 13.29 8.51 0.04
C GLY A 112 12.57 7.18 -0.16
N PHE A 113 11.60 6.83 0.70
CA PHE A 113 10.86 5.58 0.58
C PHE A 113 9.76 5.65 -0.49
N ILE A 114 9.31 6.86 -0.83
CA ILE A 114 8.46 7.13 -2.01
C ILE A 114 9.01 8.36 -2.72
N ASP A 115 8.68 8.52 -4.00
CA ASP A 115 9.12 9.64 -4.82
C ASP A 115 8.09 10.77 -4.82
N SER A 116 6.80 10.45 -4.87
CA SER A 116 5.74 11.45 -4.97
C SER A 116 4.46 11.13 -4.21
N ILE A 117 3.77 12.18 -3.78
CA ILE A 117 2.36 12.14 -3.35
C ILE A 117 1.56 12.79 -4.48
N ALA A 118 0.73 12.02 -5.16
CA ALA A 118 0.16 12.42 -6.44
C ALA A 118 -1.05 13.38 -6.33
N ASN A 119 -1.65 13.49 -5.14
CA ASN A 119 -2.80 14.37 -4.90
C ASN A 119 -2.46 15.52 -3.93
N ASP A 120 -3.08 16.69 -4.15
CA ASP A 120 -2.81 17.92 -3.38
C ASP A 120 -3.76 18.15 -2.17
N TYR A 121 -4.80 17.32 -1.96
CA TYR A 121 -5.94 17.70 -1.11
C TYR A 121 -6.52 16.62 -0.19
N SER A 122 -7.27 17.10 0.81
CA SER A 122 -8.35 16.43 1.53
C SER A 122 -9.53 16.31 0.58
N TRP A 123 -10.06 15.11 0.39
CA TRP A 123 -11.39 14.84 -0.16
C TRP A 123 -12.35 16.06 -0.07
N PRO A 124 -12.85 16.65 -1.19
CA PRO A 124 -13.92 15.98 -1.95
C PRO A 124 -13.86 15.88 -3.47
N CYS A 125 -12.81 16.32 -4.14
CA CYS A 125 -12.76 16.14 -5.59
C CYS A 125 -12.43 14.68 -5.96
N ILE A 126 -13.44 13.82 -6.12
CA ILE A 126 -13.26 12.44 -6.61
C ILE A 126 -12.89 12.40 -8.10
N ASN A 127 -13.06 13.51 -8.81
CA ASN A 127 -12.70 13.64 -10.22
C ASN A 127 -11.18 13.78 -10.37
N THR A 128 -10.52 12.63 -10.48
CA THR A 128 -9.06 12.53 -10.62
C THR A 128 -8.48 13.21 -11.88
N THR A 129 -9.28 13.67 -12.83
CA THR A 129 -8.81 14.44 -14.01
C THR A 129 -9.05 15.94 -13.89
N CYS A 130 -9.61 16.43 -12.78
CA CYS A 130 -9.94 17.84 -12.59
C CYS A 130 -8.67 18.71 -12.47
N ARG A 131 -8.24 19.37 -13.56
CA ARG A 131 -7.09 20.29 -13.51
C ARG A 131 -7.36 21.60 -12.76
N ILE A 132 -8.63 21.95 -12.54
CA ILE A 132 -9.03 23.13 -11.76
C ILE A 132 -8.70 22.91 -10.28
N CYS A 133 -9.04 21.72 -9.76
CA CYS A 133 -8.72 21.33 -8.38
C CYS A 133 -7.31 20.74 -8.25
N HIS A 134 -6.65 20.37 -9.37
CA HIS A 134 -5.38 19.61 -9.40
C HIS A 134 -4.35 20.25 -10.36
N PRO A 135 -3.95 21.51 -10.16
CA PRO A 135 -3.03 22.17 -11.08
C PRO A 135 -1.63 21.52 -11.09
N ASN A 136 -1.22 20.87 -9.99
CA ASN A 136 0.14 20.34 -9.79
C ASN A 136 0.23 18.81 -9.82
N ARG A 137 -0.83 18.10 -10.22
CA ARG A 137 -0.83 16.63 -10.27
C ARG A 137 0.25 16.13 -11.24
N SER A 138 1.23 15.41 -10.72
CA SER A 138 2.33 14.85 -11.52
C SER A 138 2.01 13.48 -12.13
N GLU A 139 1.10 12.72 -11.53
CA GLU A 139 0.81 11.33 -11.94
C GLU A 139 -0.60 11.12 -12.50
N SER A 140 -0.73 10.11 -13.37
CA SER A 140 -2.01 9.65 -13.91
C SER A 140 -2.98 9.21 -12.80
N ARG A 141 -4.29 9.23 -13.11
CA ARG A 141 -5.38 8.81 -12.20
C ARG A 141 -5.03 7.52 -11.43
N ARG A 142 -5.07 7.59 -10.10
CA ARG A 142 -5.10 6.41 -9.21
C ARG A 142 -6.15 5.44 -9.69
N ARG A 143 -5.81 4.14 -9.78
CA ARG A 143 -6.81 3.11 -10.10
C ARG A 143 -7.93 3.22 -9.07
N VAL A 144 -9.12 3.63 -9.52
CA VAL A 144 -10.29 3.77 -8.65
C VAL A 144 -10.68 2.38 -8.18
N PHE A 145 -11.21 2.26 -6.96
CA PHE A 145 -11.91 1.06 -6.53
C PHE A 145 -13.04 0.79 -7.55
N GLN A 146 -12.77 -0.10 -8.50
CA GLN A 146 -13.77 -0.94 -9.14
C GLN A 146 -14.03 -2.14 -8.24
#